data_AF-A0A525JQ65-F1
#
_entry.id   AF-A0A525JQ65-F1
#
_cell.length_a   1.000
_cell.length_b   1.000
_cell.length_c   1.000
_cell.angle_alpha   90.00
_cell.angle_beta   90.00
_cell.angle_gamma   90.00
#
_symmetry.space_group_name_H-M   'P 1'
#
loop_
_entity.id
_entity.type
_entity.pdbx_description
1 polymer ?
#
loop_
_entity_poly.entity_id
_entity_poly.type
_entity_poly.pdbx_seq_one_letter_code
_entity_poly.pdbx_strand_id
1 'polypeptide(L)'
;MEAVDPTVFRLAIFVLAIFVGYYVVWSVTPALHTPLMAVTNAISSVIIVGALLAVAAHGETGELTSSIMISKGAGAVAAAFASVNIFGGFLVVRRMLAMYKKKAPAAPKKEGAA
;
A
#
# COMPACT_ATOMS: atom_id res chain seq x y z
N MET A 1 -33.51 1.48 -14.78
CA MET A 1 -32.11 1.13 -15.09
C MET A 1 -31.94 -0.29 -14.58
N GLU A 2 -31.81 -1.27 -15.47
CA GLU A 2 -31.56 -2.66 -15.03
C GLU A 2 -30.34 -2.65 -14.11
N ALA A 3 -30.55 -3.05 -12.86
CA ALA A 3 -29.49 -3.16 -11.89
C ALA A 3 -28.59 -4.30 -12.36
N VAL A 4 -27.46 -3.95 -12.96
CA VAL A 4 -26.39 -4.91 -13.27
C VAL A 4 -26.09 -5.68 -11.98
N ASP A 5 -26.05 -7.02 -12.08
CA ASP A 5 -25.81 -7.88 -10.92
C ASP A 5 -24.54 -7.40 -10.16
N PRO A 6 -24.58 -7.24 -8.83
CA PRO A 6 -23.45 -6.70 -8.06
C PRO A 6 -22.16 -7.51 -8.22
N THR A 7 -22.27 -8.82 -8.45
CA THR A 7 -21.11 -9.69 -8.68
C THR A 7 -20.52 -9.42 -10.06
N VAL A 8 -21.38 -9.34 -11.09
CA VAL A 8 -20.95 -9.00 -12.46
C VAL A 8 -20.28 -7.61 -12.49
N PHE A 9 -20.84 -6.63 -11.78
CA PHE A 9 -20.27 -5.30 -11.68
C PHE A 9 -18.89 -5.28 -11.01
N ARG A 10 -18.72 -5.96 -9.86
CA ARG A 10 -17.43 -6.08 -9.17
C ARG A 10 -16.40 -6.86 -9.99
N LEU A 11 -16.84 -7.89 -10.70
CA LEU A 11 -15.99 -8.68 -11.60
C LEU A 11 -15.50 -7.83 -12.78
N ALA A 12 -16.36 -7.00 -13.35
CA ALA A 12 -15.97 -6.05 -14.40
C ALA A 12 -14.90 -5.08 -13.89
N ILE A 13 -15.07 -4.50 -12.69
CA ILE A 13 -14.04 -3.64 -12.06
C ILE A 13 -12.74 -4.41 -11.86
N PHE A 14 -12.80 -5.65 -11.36
CA PHE A 14 -11.62 -6.48 -11.13
C PHE A 14 -10.85 -6.74 -12.43
N VAL A 15 -11.53 -7.13 -13.50
CA VAL A 15 -10.90 -7.38 -14.81
C VAL A 15 -10.28 -6.10 -15.37
N LEU A 16 -11.01 -4.97 -15.32
CA LEU A 16 -10.49 -3.68 -15.78
C LEU A 16 -9.27 -3.23 -14.97
N ALA A 17 -9.25 -3.46 -13.66
CA ALA A 17 -8.11 -3.15 -12.80
C ALA A 17 -6.86 -3.97 -13.18
N ILE A 18 -7.00 -5.24 -13.58
CA ILE A 18 -5.89 -6.05 -14.08
C ILE A 18 -5.30 -5.43 -15.36
N PHE A 19 -6.15 -5.05 -16.32
CA PHE A 19 -5.69 -4.40 -17.55
C PHE A 19 -4.91 -3.12 -17.23
N VAL A 20 -5.45 -2.26 -16.38
CA VAL A 20 -4.76 -1.02 -15.95
C VAL A 20 -3.42 -1.35 -15.28
N GLY A 21 -3.39 -2.31 -14.35
CA GLY A 21 -2.16 -2.72 -13.66
C GLY A 21 -1.07 -3.22 -14.62
N TYR A 22 -1.45 -4.02 -15.62
CA TYR A 22 -0.54 -4.50 -16.65
C TYR A 22 0.10 -3.35 -17.43
N TYR A 23 -0.70 -2.42 -17.96
CA TYR A 23 -0.18 -1.28 -18.74
C TYR A 23 0.64 -0.31 -17.90
N VAL A 24 0.32 -0.13 -16.62
CA VAL A 24 1.10 0.72 -15.69
C VAL A 24 2.49 0.15 -15.43
N VAL A 25 2.64 -1.17 -15.33
CA VAL A 25 3.93 -1.82 -15.03
C VAL A 25 4.76 -2.07 -16.28
N TRP A 26 4.13 -2.25 -17.45
CA TRP A 26 4.82 -2.62 -18.70
C TRP A 26 5.84 -1.57 -19.19
N SER A 27 5.62 -0.28 -18.89
CA SER A 27 6.44 0.83 -19.41
C SER A 27 7.42 1.41 -18.39
N VAL A 28 7.88 0.61 -17.42
CA VAL A 28 8.87 1.04 -16.43
C VAL A 28 10.30 0.90 -16.94
N THR A 29 11.17 1.86 -16.59
CA THR A 29 12.59 1.80 -16.95
C THR A 29 13.28 0.62 -16.23
N PRO A 30 14.16 -0.16 -16.89
CA PRO A 30 14.82 -1.34 -16.29
C PRO A 30 15.48 -1.09 -14.92
N ALA A 31 16.08 0.09 -14.72
CA ALA A 31 16.70 0.47 -13.45
C ALA A 31 15.70 0.58 -12.28
N LEU A 32 14.40 0.75 -12.57
CA LEU A 32 13.35 0.96 -11.58
C LEU A 32 12.61 -0.32 -11.19
N HIS A 33 12.93 -1.50 -11.74
CA HIS A 33 12.24 -2.75 -11.37
C HIS A 33 12.37 -3.07 -9.88
N THR A 34 13.57 -2.89 -9.30
CA THR A 34 13.78 -3.13 -7.86
C THR A 34 13.02 -2.12 -6.98
N PRO A 35 13.09 -0.79 -7.25
CA PRO A 35 12.20 0.18 -6.60
C PRO A 35 10.70 -0.12 -6.79
N LEU A 36 10.29 -0.55 -7.98
CA LEU A 36 8.90 -0.87 -8.30
C LEU A 36 8.40 -2.04 -7.47
N MET A 37 9.21 -3.09 -7.32
CA MET A 37 8.90 -4.22 -6.45
C MET A 37 8.66 -3.77 -5.00
N ALA A 38 9.48 -2.84 -4.49
CA ALA A 38 9.30 -2.28 -3.15
C ALA A 38 8.01 -1.43 -3.05
N VAL A 39 7.67 -0.66 -4.09
CA VAL A 39 6.42 0.11 -4.15
C VAL A 39 5.20 -0.80 -4.17
N THR A 40 5.20 -1.86 -4.98
CA THR A 40 4.08 -2.81 -5.03
C THR A 40 3.88 -3.53 -3.70
N ASN A 41 4.97 -3.81 -2.96
CA ASN A 41 4.87 -4.33 -1.60
C ASN A 41 4.20 -3.32 -0.66
N ALA A 42 4.63 -2.05 -0.68
CA ALA A 42 4.00 -1.01 0.13
C ALA A 42 2.51 -0.80 -0.20
N ILE A 43 2.13 -0.82 -1.49
CA ILE A 43 0.74 -0.68 -1.95
C ILE A 43 -0.13 -1.87 -1.52
N SER A 44 0.43 -3.08 -1.42
CA SER A 44 -0.30 -4.26 -0.95
C SER A 44 -0.90 -4.09 0.46
N SER A 45 -0.42 -3.09 1.21
CA SER A 45 -0.96 -2.71 2.51
C SER A 45 -2.41 -2.17 2.50
N VAL A 46 -3.09 -2.13 1.36
CA VAL A 46 -4.54 -1.88 1.28
C VAL A 46 -5.37 -2.79 2.20
N ILE A 47 -4.81 -3.93 2.60
CA ILE A 47 -5.34 -4.85 3.62
C ILE A 47 -5.69 -4.14 4.94
N ILE A 48 -5.06 -3.00 5.26
CA ILE A 48 -5.41 -2.19 6.44
C ILE A 48 -6.89 -1.81 6.48
N VAL A 49 -7.54 -1.62 5.33
CA VAL A 49 -8.98 -1.32 5.25
C VAL A 49 -9.79 -2.47 5.83
N GLY A 50 -9.47 -3.70 5.46
CA GLY A 50 -10.11 -4.90 6.00
C GLY A 50 -9.84 -5.09 7.49
N ALA A 51 -8.62 -4.81 7.94
CA ALA A 51 -8.25 -4.88 9.35
C ALA A 51 -9.06 -3.88 10.20
N LEU A 52 -9.22 -2.64 9.74
CA LEU A 52 -10.02 -1.63 10.42
C LEU A 52 -11.50 -2.00 10.47
N LEU A 53 -12.06 -2.57 9.40
CA LEU A 53 -13.43 -3.10 9.40
C LEU A 53 -13.59 -4.23 10.44
N ALA A 54 -12.62 -5.13 10.56
CA ALA A 54 -12.65 -6.21 11.54
C ALA A 54 -12.54 -5.72 13.00
N VAL A 55 -11.74 -4.68 13.26
CA VAL A 55 -11.66 -4.00 14.57
C VAL A 55 -12.95 -3.26 14.90
N ALA A 56 -13.55 -2.61 13.89
CA ALA A 56 -14.80 -1.88 14.01
C ALA A 56 -16.04 -2.79 14.13
N ALA A 57 -15.90 -4.11 13.94
CA ALA A 57 -17.00 -5.06 14.02
C ALA A 57 -17.76 -4.92 15.35
N HIS A 58 -19.09 -4.89 15.27
CA HIS A 58 -20.00 -4.78 16.40
C HIS A 58 -21.24 -5.64 16.13
N GLY A 59 -21.84 -6.20 17.20
CA GLY A 59 -23.10 -6.94 17.10
C GLY A 59 -24.27 -5.99 16.87
N GLU A 60 -25.37 -6.49 16.30
CA GLU A 60 -26.57 -5.68 16.00
C GLU A 60 -27.17 -5.00 17.25
N THR A 61 -27.01 -5.62 18.42
CA THR A 61 -27.46 -5.11 19.73
C THR A 61 -26.32 -4.57 20.60
N GLY A 62 -25.10 -4.47 20.06
CA GLY A 62 -23.91 -4.10 20.84
C GLY A 62 -23.35 -5.23 21.73
N GLU A 63 -23.92 -6.45 21.64
CA GLU A 63 -23.41 -7.60 22.38
C GLU A 63 -22.03 -8.04 21.90
N LEU A 64 -21.19 -8.43 22.88
CA LEU A 64 -19.82 -8.88 22.65
C LEU A 64 -19.78 -10.41 22.57
N THR A 65 -20.19 -10.97 21.44
CA THR A 65 -20.11 -12.42 21.21
C THR A 65 -18.66 -12.86 21.04
N SER A 66 -18.35 -14.13 21.33
CA SER A 66 -17.00 -14.70 21.14
C SER A 66 -16.47 -14.49 19.72
N SER A 67 -17.34 -14.56 18.70
CA SER A 67 -16.97 -14.30 17.30
C SER A 67 -16.55 -12.85 17.04
N ILE A 68 -17.20 -11.88 17.69
CA ILE A 68 -16.83 -10.45 17.57
C ILE A 68 -15.49 -10.20 18.27
N MET A 69 -15.26 -10.83 19.42
CA MET A 69 -13.97 -10.75 20.10
C MET A 69 -12.82 -11.30 19.26
N ILE A 70 -13.05 -12.43 18.57
CA ILE A 70 -12.07 -12.97 17.62
C ILE A 70 -11.86 -12.02 16.44
N SER A 71 -12.93 -11.46 15.86
CA SER A 71 -12.82 -10.47 14.77
C SER A 71 -12.01 -9.24 15.19
N LYS A 72 -12.31 -8.67 16.36
CA LYS A 72 -11.62 -7.49 16.89
C LYS A 72 -10.15 -7.79 17.18
N GLY A 73 -9.86 -8.91 17.83
CA GLY A 73 -8.50 -9.34 18.14
C GLY A 73 -7.68 -9.60 16.86
N ALA A 74 -8.24 -10.37 15.93
CA ALA A 74 -7.60 -10.63 14.64
C ALA A 74 -7.41 -9.36 13.82
N GLY A 75 -8.41 -8.47 13.81
CA GLY A 75 -8.33 -7.15 13.17
C GLY A 75 -7.23 -6.28 13.76
N ALA A 76 -7.05 -6.28 15.09
CA ALA A 76 -5.99 -5.52 15.74
C ALA A 76 -4.59 -6.05 15.37
N VAL A 77 -4.43 -7.38 15.36
CA VAL A 77 -3.19 -8.04 14.92
C VAL A 77 -2.93 -7.76 13.43
N ALA A 78 -3.94 -7.87 12.59
CA ALA A 78 -3.84 -7.56 11.16
C ALA A 78 -3.48 -6.09 10.93
N ALA A 79 -4.04 -5.15 11.70
CA ALA A 79 -3.71 -3.74 11.62
C ALA A 79 -2.25 -3.47 12.02
N ALA A 80 -1.75 -4.14 13.06
CA ALA A 80 -0.35 -4.07 13.46
C ALA A 80 0.57 -4.54 12.32
N PHE A 81 0.32 -5.70 11.73
CA PHE A 81 1.14 -6.20 10.61
C PHE A 81 1.03 -5.33 9.36
N ALA A 82 -0.18 -4.86 9.02
CA ALA A 82 -0.38 -3.94 7.91
C ALA A 82 0.38 -2.64 8.14
N SER A 83 0.40 -2.09 9.36
CA SER A 83 1.16 -0.88 9.67
C SER A 83 2.66 -1.05 9.43
N VAL A 84 3.24 -2.21 9.81
CA VAL A 84 4.65 -2.52 9.56
C VAL A 84 4.94 -2.54 8.06
N ASN A 85 4.05 -3.12 7.26
CA ASN A 85 4.19 -3.15 5.80
C ASN A 85 4.07 -1.73 5.20
N ILE A 86 3.13 -0.90 5.66
CA ILE A 86 2.98 0.50 5.22
C ILE A 86 4.27 1.27 5.53
N PHE A 87 4.63 1.36 6.81
CA PHE A 87 5.74 2.21 7.22
C PHE A 87 7.08 1.69 6.71
N GLY A 88 7.32 0.38 6.82
CA GLY A 88 8.54 -0.27 6.32
C GLY A 88 8.65 -0.16 4.80
N GLY A 89 7.57 -0.48 4.08
CA GLY A 89 7.53 -0.43 2.61
C GLY A 89 7.81 0.98 2.08
N PHE A 90 7.08 2.00 2.57
CA PHE A 90 7.29 3.38 2.10
C PHE A 90 8.63 3.98 2.53
N LEU A 91 9.18 3.60 3.68
CA LEU A 91 10.52 4.04 4.11
C LEU A 91 11.62 3.49 3.19
N VAL A 92 11.54 2.21 2.84
CA VAL A 92 12.49 1.57 1.91
C VAL A 92 12.39 2.18 0.52
N VAL A 93 11.17 2.36 -0.01
CA VAL A 93 10.94 3.03 -1.30
C VAL A 93 11.57 4.41 -1.34
N ARG A 94 11.37 5.22 -0.29
CA ARG A 94 11.97 6.56 -0.20
C ARG A 94 13.50 6.51 -0.26
N ARG A 95 14.11 5.58 0.47
CA ARG A 95 15.58 5.39 0.46
C ARG A 95 16.07 4.96 -0.93
N MET A 96 15.34 4.06 -1.59
CA MET A 96 15.68 3.60 -2.94
C MET A 96 15.59 4.71 -3.97
N LEU A 97 14.49 5.47 -3.99
CA LEU A 97 14.30 6.59 -4.93
C LEU A 97 15.23 7.77 -4.65
N ALA A 98 15.65 7.97 -3.39
CA ALA A 98 16.62 9.01 -3.05
C ALA A 98 18.00 8.78 -3.70
N MET A 99 18.39 7.52 -3.96
CA MET A 99 19.65 7.19 -4.65
C MET A 99 19.67 7.63 -6.12
N TYR A 100 18.50 7.84 -6.73
CA TYR A 100 18.37 8.34 -8.10
C TYR A 100 18.33 9.86 -8.19
N LYS A 101 18.27 10.58 -7.07
CA LYS A 101 18.34 12.05 -7.06
C LYS A 101 19.79 12.49 -7.25
N LYS A 102 20.04 13.31 -8.27
CA LYS A 102 21.35 13.91 -8.53
C LYS A 102 21.78 14.71 -7.29
N LYS A 103 22.93 14.38 -6.72
CA LYS A 103 23.53 15.13 -5.60
C LYS A 103 23.68 16.59 -6.05
N ALA A 104 23.17 17.54 -5.26
CA ALA A 104 23.36 18.96 -5.53
C ALA A 104 24.87 19.23 -5.71
N PRO A 105 25.28 20.06 -6.69
CA PRO A 105 26.69 20.36 -6.90
C PRO A 105 27.26 20.90 -5.58
N ALA A 106 28.36 20.29 -5.12
CA ALA A 106 29.05 20.76 -3.93
C ALA A 106 29.42 22.23 -4.11
N ALA A 107 29.06 23.08 -3.15
CA ALA A 107 29.45 24.48 -3.16
C ALA A 107 30.99 24.56 -3.30
N PRO A 108 31.52 25.48 -4.14
CA PRO A 108 32.95 25.59 -4.34
C PRO A 108 33.61 25.88 -3.00
N LYS A 109 34.60 25.05 -2.62
CA LYS A 109 35.48 25.36 -1.49
C LYS A 109 36.14 26.69 -1.84
N LYS A 110 35.91 27.72 -1.01
CA LYS A 110 36.73 28.92 -1.04
C LYS A 110 38.14 28.47 -0.63
N GLU A 111 39.00 28.25 -1.63
CA GLU A 111 40.44 28.19 -1.41
C GLU A 111 40.88 29.50 -0.77
N GLY A 112 41.75 29.36 0.24
CA GLY A 112 42.12 30.43 1.15
C GLY A 112 42.57 31.70 0.42
N ALA A 113 42.04 32.83 0.89
CA ALA A 113 42.74 34.10 0.74
C ALA A 113 43.85 34.09 1.81
N ALA A 114 45.09 34.00 1.32
CA ALA A 114 46.30 34.32 2.06
C ALA A 114 46.35 35.81 2.41
#